data_AF-A0A6U9K8S4-F1
#
_entry.id   AF-A0A6U9K8S4-F1
#
_cell.length_a   1.000
_cell.length_b   1.000
_cell.length_c   1.000
_cell.angle_alpha   90.00
_cell.angle_beta   90.00
_cell.angle_gamma   90.00
#
_symmetry.space_group_name_H-M   'P 1'
#
loop_
_entity.id
_entity.type
_entity.pdbx_description
1 polymer ?
#
loop_
_entity_poly.entity_id
_entity_poly.type
_entity_poly.pdbx_seq_one_letter_code
_entity_poly.pdbx_strand_id
1 'polypeptide(L)'
;NIFIDLGACLRVGRRNVTQETRPFGCPSIRNDIPKPRFRSVADTQNYGNEVGASALLNPQRFELAGIPDSDFLRRRPQGDVRDILTCAGYSFDDEQFTDIWERALGLFEDDQPLVSLDALLFVYANDIDEDVAVRCNSLSAPLHGMGSRTRPISAK
;
A
#
# COMPACT_ATOMS: atom_id res chain seq x y z
N ASN A 1 61.19 2.97 16.59
CA ASN A 1 59.87 2.89 15.92
C ASN A 1 59.08 4.16 16.18
N ILE A 2 59.31 5.21 15.39
CA ILE A 2 58.63 6.52 15.46
C ILE A 2 57.91 6.79 14.13
N PHE A 3 57.26 5.77 13.55
CA PHE A 3 56.27 6.01 12.51
C PHE A 3 54.97 6.44 13.20
N ILE A 4 54.99 7.68 13.69
CA ILE A 4 53.82 8.38 14.20
C ILE A 4 52.86 8.56 13.02
N ASP A 5 51.65 8.07 13.18
CA ASP A 5 50.54 8.23 12.25
C ASP A 5 50.24 9.73 12.04
N LEU A 6 50.83 10.34 11.01
CA LEU A 6 50.72 11.77 10.71
C LEU A 6 49.33 12.17 10.20
N GLY A 7 48.48 11.20 9.83
CA GLY A 7 47.13 11.42 9.33
C GLY A 7 46.04 11.32 10.39
N ALA A 8 46.32 10.69 11.53
CA ALA A 8 45.36 10.52 12.62
C ALA A 8 45.62 11.50 13.77
N CYS A 9 44.55 12.10 14.28
CA CYS A 9 44.64 12.87 15.51
C CYS A 9 44.70 11.92 16.72
N LEU A 10 45.79 11.95 17.48
CA LEU A 10 45.98 11.08 18.66
C LEU A 10 45.36 11.66 19.95
N ARG A 11 45.02 12.96 19.95
CA ARG A 11 44.47 13.67 21.12
C ARG A 11 43.11 13.12 21.51
N VAL A 12 42.97 12.69 22.77
CA VAL A 12 41.70 12.19 23.33
C VAL A 12 40.61 13.24 23.14
N GLY A 13 39.45 12.83 22.59
CA GLY A 13 38.33 13.71 22.26
C GLY A 13 38.43 14.46 20.93
N ARG A 14 39.54 14.35 20.19
CA ARG A 14 39.71 14.92 18.84
C ARG A 14 40.13 13.88 17.80
N ARG A 15 40.11 12.60 18.17
CA ARG A 15 40.51 11.50 17.29
C ARG A 15 39.55 11.44 16.09
N ASN A 16 40.11 11.35 14.89
CA ASN A 16 39.38 11.25 13.62
C ASN A 16 39.18 9.80 13.15
N VAL A 17 39.53 8.84 14.00
CA VAL A 17 39.22 7.42 13.83
C VAL A 17 37.94 7.09 14.61
N THR A 18 36.98 6.51 13.91
CA THR A 18 35.70 6.04 14.45
C THR A 18 35.51 4.57 14.14
N GLN A 19 34.90 3.83 15.06
CA GLN A 19 34.42 2.46 14.82
C GLN A 19 32.94 2.43 14.43
N GLU A 20 32.25 3.57 14.47
CA GLU A 20 30.83 3.67 14.16
C GLU A 20 30.62 3.83 12.65
N THR A 21 29.71 3.02 12.09
CA THR A 21 29.28 3.11 10.68
C THR A 21 28.15 4.11 10.46
N ARG A 22 27.52 4.61 11.54
CA ARG A 22 26.43 5.58 11.44
C ARG A 22 26.96 6.96 11.03
N PRO A 23 26.15 7.78 10.36
CA PRO A 23 26.48 9.17 10.13
C PRO A 23 26.51 9.95 11.45
N PHE A 24 27.49 10.85 11.59
CA PHE A 24 27.55 11.82 12.68
C PHE A 24 26.80 13.09 12.27
N GLY A 25 25.70 13.38 12.96
CA GLY A 25 24.86 14.54 12.70
C GLY A 25 23.42 14.32 13.17
N CYS A 26 22.57 15.32 12.95
CA CYS A 26 21.13 15.19 13.13
C CYS A 26 20.48 15.12 11.73
N PRO A 27 19.69 14.07 11.43
CA PRO A 27 19.01 13.97 10.14
C PRO A 27 17.90 15.01 10.04
N SER A 28 17.60 15.49 8.82
CA SER A 28 16.51 16.44 8.59
C SER A 28 15.13 15.84 8.91
N ILE A 29 14.97 14.53 8.72
CA ILE A 29 13.80 13.77 9.15
C ILE A 29 14.23 12.88 10.32
N ARG A 30 13.63 13.09 11.48
CA ARG A 30 14.02 12.45 12.73
C ARG A 30 13.34 11.10 12.95
N ASN A 31 13.65 10.16 12.07
CA ASN A 31 13.28 8.75 12.21
C ASN A 31 14.11 8.02 13.27
N ASP A 32 15.20 8.65 13.73
CA ASP A 32 16.12 8.14 14.76
C ASP A 32 15.53 8.15 16.17
N ILE A 33 14.47 8.92 16.41
CA ILE A 33 13.84 9.07 17.71
C ILE A 33 12.34 8.74 17.67
N PRO A 34 11.75 8.29 18.79
CA PRO A 34 10.33 8.04 18.85
C PRO A 34 9.53 9.34 18.63
N LYS A 35 8.44 9.20 17.87
CA LYS A 35 7.45 10.25 17.63
C LYS A 35 6.79 10.66 18.97
N PRO A 36 6.61 11.96 19.25
CA PRO A 36 5.90 12.39 20.45
C PRO A 36 4.44 11.95 20.41
N ARG A 37 3.91 11.45 21.53
CA ARG A 37 2.50 11.02 21.64
C ARG A 37 1.53 12.19 21.45
N PHE A 38 1.88 13.36 21.95
CA PHE A 38 1.18 14.61 21.75
C PHE A 38 2.15 15.63 21.18
N ARG A 39 1.92 16.05 19.94
CA ARG A 39 2.77 17.03 19.27
C ARG A 39 2.46 18.43 19.81
N SER A 40 3.50 19.19 20.14
CA SER A 40 3.34 20.62 20.49
C SER A 40 2.98 21.42 19.24
N VAL A 41 2.16 22.47 19.39
CA VAL A 41 1.84 23.38 18.28
C VAL A 41 3.07 24.11 17.75
N ALA A 42 4.09 24.31 18.59
CA ALA A 42 5.34 24.97 18.22
C ALA A 42 6.41 23.99 17.71
N ASP A 43 6.09 22.70 17.55
CA ASP A 43 7.02 21.70 17.06
C ASP A 43 7.16 21.80 15.53
N THR A 44 8.36 22.12 15.06
CA THR A 44 8.67 22.28 13.64
C THR A 44 9.42 21.07 13.06
N GLN A 45 9.58 19.99 13.83
CA GLN A 45 10.38 18.84 13.43
C GLN A 45 9.53 17.77 12.74
N ASN A 46 10.04 17.26 11.61
CA ASN A 46 9.45 16.09 10.95
C ASN A 46 10.05 14.80 11.53
N TYR A 47 9.18 13.87 11.91
CA TYR A 47 9.51 12.57 12.51
C TYR A 47 9.23 11.38 11.58
N GLY A 48 9.05 11.63 10.28
CA GLY A 48 8.68 10.60 9.29
C GLY A 48 7.25 10.10 9.43
N ASN A 49 6.33 10.98 9.83
CA ASN A 49 4.88 10.73 9.81
C ASN A 49 4.13 11.77 8.97
N GLU A 50 4.85 12.65 8.27
CA GLU A 50 4.25 13.66 7.41
C GLU A 50 4.16 13.12 5.98
N VAL A 51 3.07 13.49 5.29
CA VAL A 51 2.82 13.09 3.91
C VAL A 51 3.59 13.99 2.94
N GLY A 52 3.82 13.49 1.72
CA GLY A 52 4.43 14.27 0.66
C GLY A 52 3.52 15.42 0.19
N ALA A 53 4.11 16.45 -0.42
CA ALA A 53 3.37 17.62 -0.90
C ALA A 53 2.26 17.27 -1.91
N SER A 54 2.43 16.21 -2.70
CA SER A 54 1.43 15.76 -3.66
C SER A 54 0.13 15.29 -3.01
N ALA A 55 0.24 14.55 -1.89
CA ALA A 55 -0.90 14.09 -1.11
C ALA A 55 -1.65 15.26 -0.45
N LEU A 56 -0.93 16.30 -0.01
CA LEU A 56 -1.55 17.52 0.52
C LEU A 56 -2.35 18.29 -0.53
N LEU A 57 -1.88 18.31 -1.78
CA LEU A 57 -2.58 18.98 -2.88
C LEU A 57 -3.77 18.17 -3.39
N ASN A 58 -3.69 16.84 -3.32
CA ASN A 58 -4.70 15.90 -3.80
C ASN A 58 -5.05 14.90 -2.68
N PRO A 59 -5.78 15.34 -1.64
CA PRO A 59 -6.09 14.50 -0.50
C PRO A 59 -6.96 13.32 -0.91
N GLN A 60 -6.74 12.17 -0.26
CA GLN A 60 -7.63 11.04 -0.47
C GLN A 60 -9.03 11.31 0.10
N ARG A 61 -10.02 10.61 -0.44
CA ARG A 61 -11.43 10.79 -0.06
C ARG A 61 -11.69 10.66 1.45
N PHE A 62 -10.91 9.81 2.13
CA PHE A 62 -11.08 9.51 3.55
C PHE A 62 -10.29 10.43 4.48
N GLU A 63 -9.34 11.23 3.97
CA GLU A 63 -8.60 12.19 4.79
C GLU A 63 -9.52 13.25 5.39
N LEU A 64 -10.56 13.67 4.65
CA LEU A 64 -11.59 14.59 5.14
C LEU A 64 -12.41 14.00 6.31
N ALA A 65 -12.47 12.67 6.42
CA ALA A 65 -13.09 11.97 7.55
C ALA A 65 -12.09 11.73 8.70
N GLY A 66 -10.85 12.22 8.58
CA GLY A 66 -9.80 12.05 9.58
C GLY A 66 -9.07 10.71 9.51
N ILE A 67 -9.22 9.95 8.41
CA ILE A 67 -8.52 8.67 8.21
C ILE A 67 -7.31 8.93 7.29
N PRO A 68 -6.07 8.85 7.80
CA PRO A 68 -4.88 9.08 7.00
C PRO A 68 -4.55 7.88 6.09
N ASP A 69 -3.85 8.13 4.99
CA ASP A 69 -3.38 7.09 4.05
C ASP A 69 -2.55 5.99 4.73
N SER A 70 -1.76 6.37 5.75
CA SER A 70 -0.96 5.42 6.52
C SER A 70 -1.79 4.33 7.20
N ASP A 71 -3.06 4.59 7.50
CA ASP A 71 -3.95 3.62 8.13
C ASP A 71 -4.42 2.52 7.16
N PHE A 72 -4.47 2.81 5.86
CA PHE A 72 -4.73 1.85 4.80
C PHE A 72 -3.50 0.97 4.50
N LEU A 73 -2.31 1.58 4.57
CA LEU A 73 -1.03 0.88 4.39
C LEU A 73 -0.63 0.03 5.61
N ARG A 74 -1.27 0.25 6.77
CA ARG A 74 -0.99 -0.51 7.98
C ARG A 74 -1.35 -1.98 7.79
N ARG A 75 -0.35 -2.85 7.93
CA ARG A 75 -0.52 -4.31 7.87
C ARG A 75 -1.20 -4.83 9.13
N ARG A 76 -2.17 -5.71 8.94
CA ARG A 76 -3.06 -6.25 9.98
C ARG A 76 -3.22 -7.77 9.78
N PRO A 77 -3.58 -8.53 10.83
CA PRO A 77 -3.90 -9.94 10.69
C PRO A 77 -5.22 -10.14 9.93
N GLN A 78 -5.42 -11.34 9.39
CA GLN A 78 -6.55 -11.69 8.53
C GLN A 78 -7.92 -11.36 9.13
N GLY A 79 -8.12 -11.69 10.42
CA GLY A 79 -9.37 -11.42 11.13
C GLY A 79 -9.72 -9.93 11.17
N ASP A 80 -8.77 -9.09 11.56
CA ASP A 80 -8.97 -7.63 11.64
C ASP A 80 -9.34 -7.03 10.28
N VAL A 81 -8.70 -7.49 9.20
CA VAL A 81 -8.99 -7.00 7.84
C VAL A 81 -10.40 -7.42 7.41
N ARG A 82 -10.78 -8.68 7.69
CA ARG A 82 -12.12 -9.19 7.42
C ARG A 82 -13.20 -8.41 8.16
N ASP A 83 -12.96 -8.10 9.44
CA ASP A 83 -13.89 -7.34 10.27
C ASP A 83 -14.07 -5.91 9.74
N ILE A 84 -12.98 -5.25 9.34
CA ILE A 84 -13.03 -3.90 8.75
C ILE A 84 -13.88 -3.91 7.47
N LEU A 85 -13.64 -4.86 6.58
CA LEU A 85 -14.36 -4.96 5.31
C LEU A 85 -15.85 -5.28 5.52
N THR A 86 -16.15 -6.17 6.46
CA THR A 86 -17.53 -6.52 6.82
C THR A 86 -18.26 -5.30 7.40
N CYS A 87 -17.61 -4.55 8.30
CA CYS A 87 -18.15 -3.29 8.83
C CYS A 87 -18.36 -2.23 7.74
N ALA A 88 -17.50 -2.21 6.72
CA ALA A 88 -17.64 -1.32 5.57
C ALA A 88 -18.74 -1.74 4.59
N GLY A 89 -19.37 -2.91 4.80
CA GLY A 89 -20.48 -3.42 3.99
C GLY A 89 -20.07 -4.35 2.85
N TYR A 90 -18.82 -4.80 2.81
CA TYR A 90 -18.40 -5.83 1.86
C TYR A 90 -18.86 -7.21 2.34
N SER A 91 -19.39 -8.01 1.42
CA SER A 91 -19.73 -9.42 1.66
C SER A 91 -18.84 -10.30 0.79
N PHE A 92 -18.06 -11.17 1.44
CA PHE A 92 -17.23 -12.16 0.79
C PHE A 92 -17.65 -13.56 1.25
N ASP A 93 -17.57 -14.52 0.34
CA ASP A 93 -17.57 -15.92 0.74
C ASP A 93 -16.21 -16.30 1.35
N ASP A 94 -16.18 -17.35 2.17
CA ASP A 94 -14.98 -17.78 2.88
C ASP A 94 -13.85 -18.20 1.92
N GLU A 95 -14.21 -18.91 0.83
CA GLU A 95 -13.27 -19.34 -0.21
C GLU A 95 -12.70 -18.11 -0.95
N GLN A 96 -13.59 -17.23 -1.43
CA GLN A 96 -13.19 -16.02 -2.15
C GLN A 96 -12.27 -15.12 -1.32
N PHE A 97 -12.59 -14.93 -0.04
CA PHE A 97 -11.77 -14.10 0.83
C PHE A 97 -10.39 -14.72 1.06
N THR A 98 -10.31 -16.03 1.23
CA THR A 98 -9.04 -16.75 1.42
C THR A 98 -8.16 -16.63 0.17
N ASP A 99 -8.73 -16.76 -1.02
CA ASP A 99 -8.00 -16.64 -2.28
C ASP A 99 -7.45 -15.21 -2.51
N ILE A 100 -8.25 -14.19 -2.20
CA ILE A 100 -7.80 -12.78 -2.27
C ILE A 100 -6.70 -12.55 -1.23
N TRP A 101 -6.87 -13.07 -0.01
CA TRP A 101 -5.88 -12.94 1.06
C TRP A 101 -4.53 -13.55 0.69
N GLU A 102 -4.49 -14.77 0.17
CA GLU A 102 -3.25 -15.44 -0.24
C GLU A 102 -2.53 -14.69 -1.37
N ARG A 103 -3.29 -14.17 -2.35
CA ARG A 103 -2.71 -13.35 -3.42
C ARG A 103 -2.17 -12.02 -2.91
N ALA A 104 -2.89 -11.37 -1.99
CA ALA A 104 -2.43 -10.13 -1.35
C ALA A 104 -1.20 -10.38 -0.45
N LEU A 105 -1.13 -11.54 0.21
CA LEU A 105 0.04 -11.95 0.98
C LEU A 105 1.26 -12.10 0.08
N GLY A 106 1.09 -12.70 -1.11
CA GLY A 106 2.15 -12.85 -2.11
C GLY A 106 2.69 -11.56 -2.71
N LEU A 107 2.03 -10.40 -2.48
CA LEU A 107 2.57 -9.10 -2.85
C LEU A 107 3.71 -8.62 -1.94
N PHE A 108 3.82 -9.22 -0.74
CA PHE A 108 4.88 -8.90 0.20
C PHE A 108 5.98 -9.97 0.11
N GLU A 109 7.23 -9.53 -0.02
CA GLU A 109 8.41 -10.40 0.00
C GLU A 109 8.85 -10.72 1.44
N ASP A 110 7.89 -10.97 2.34
CA ASP A 110 8.18 -11.33 3.72
C ASP A 110 7.28 -12.45 4.25
N ASP A 111 7.85 -13.29 5.13
CA ASP A 111 7.14 -14.45 5.69
C ASP A 111 6.13 -14.09 6.80
N GLN A 112 5.57 -12.87 6.77
CA GLN A 112 4.64 -12.39 7.79
C GLN A 112 3.19 -12.55 7.33
N PRO A 113 2.30 -13.19 8.14
CA PRO A 113 0.89 -13.38 7.81
C PRO A 113 0.08 -12.09 8.04
N LEU A 114 0.54 -10.96 7.53
CA LEU A 114 -0.04 -9.63 7.70
C LEU A 114 -0.23 -8.98 6.34
N VAL A 115 -1.41 -8.42 6.09
CA VAL A 115 -1.75 -7.74 4.83
C VAL A 115 -2.30 -6.36 5.14
N SER A 116 -1.98 -5.37 4.30
CA SER A 116 -2.57 -4.03 4.39
C SER A 116 -3.92 -3.99 3.68
N LEU A 117 -4.81 -3.11 4.13
CA LEU A 117 -6.12 -2.96 3.49
C LEU A 117 -5.96 -2.52 2.02
N ASP A 118 -4.98 -1.66 1.75
CA ASP A 118 -4.62 -1.20 0.40
C ASP A 118 -4.28 -2.36 -0.55
N ALA A 119 -3.39 -3.26 -0.14
CA ALA A 119 -2.98 -4.40 -0.96
C ALA A 119 -4.15 -5.37 -1.25
N LEU A 120 -5.00 -5.61 -0.25
CA LEU A 120 -6.16 -6.47 -0.43
C LEU A 120 -7.19 -5.85 -1.38
N LEU A 121 -7.48 -4.55 -1.22
CA LEU A 121 -8.39 -3.82 -2.11
C LEU A 121 -7.85 -3.74 -3.54
N PHE A 122 -6.54 -3.64 -3.71
CA PHE A 122 -5.90 -3.70 -5.03
C PHE A 122 -6.15 -5.03 -5.74
N VAL A 123 -5.93 -6.16 -5.05
CA VAL A 123 -6.23 -7.49 -5.62
C VAL A 123 -7.72 -7.63 -5.94
N TYR A 124 -8.58 -7.21 -5.02
CA TYR A 124 -10.02 -7.27 -5.21
C TYR A 124 -10.52 -6.41 -6.39
N ALA A 125 -9.95 -5.23 -6.60
CA ALA A 125 -10.28 -4.39 -7.74
C ALA A 125 -9.91 -5.06 -9.08
N ASN A 126 -8.74 -5.70 -9.14
CA ASN A 126 -8.31 -6.44 -10.33
C ASN A 126 -9.27 -7.60 -10.66
N ASP A 127 -9.75 -8.34 -9.65
CA ASP A 127 -10.73 -9.40 -9.85
C ASP A 127 -12.04 -8.88 -10.45
N ILE A 128 -12.54 -7.75 -9.92
CA ILE A 128 -13.74 -7.12 -10.46
C ILE A 128 -13.52 -6.71 -11.93
N ASP A 129 -12.38 -6.11 -12.24
CA ASP A 129 -12.05 -5.67 -13.59
C ASP A 129 -11.96 -6.85 -14.56
N GLU A 130 -11.37 -7.97 -14.15
CA GLU A 130 -11.36 -9.22 -14.92
C GLU A 130 -12.77 -9.76 -15.16
N ASP A 131 -13.60 -9.83 -14.11
CA ASP A 131 -15.00 -10.27 -14.21
C ASP A 131 -15.84 -9.36 -15.12
N VAL A 132 -15.61 -8.05 -15.05
CA VAL A 132 -16.26 -7.06 -15.93
C VAL A 132 -15.80 -7.27 -17.36
N ALA A 133 -14.50 -7.47 -17.60
CA ALA A 133 -13.96 -7.71 -18.93
C ALA A 133 -14.53 -8.98 -19.57
N VAL A 134 -14.62 -10.08 -18.81
CA VAL A 134 -15.23 -11.34 -19.27
C VAL A 134 -16.71 -11.12 -19.63
N ARG A 135 -17.47 -10.42 -18.77
CA ARG A 135 -18.89 -10.11 -19.04
C ARG A 135 -19.05 -9.23 -20.27
N CYS A 136 -18.26 -8.17 -20.42
CA CYS A 136 -18.29 -7.30 -21.59
C CYS A 136 -17.95 -8.05 -22.88
N ASN A 137 -16.97 -8.95 -22.86
CA ASN A 137 -16.62 -9.80 -24.01
C ASN A 137 -17.71 -10.80 -24.36
N SER A 138 -18.40 -11.37 -23.37
CA SER A 138 -19.53 -12.27 -23.62
C SER A 138 -20.73 -11.55 -24.27
N LEU A 139 -20.92 -10.26 -23.95
CA LEU A 139 -21.99 -9.42 -24.50
C LEU A 139 -21.67 -8.87 -25.90
N SER A 140 -20.39 -8.75 -26.25
CA SER A 140 -19.95 -8.27 -27.58
C SER A 140 -19.81 -9.39 -28.63
N ALA A 141 -20.01 -10.65 -28.24
CA ALA A 141 -20.06 -11.77 -29.18
C ALA A 141 -21.23 -11.60 -30.17
N PRO A 142 -20.99 -11.62 -31.50
CA PRO A 142 -22.05 -11.42 -32.48
C PRO A 142 -23.11 -12.52 -32.37
N LEU A 143 -24.39 -12.14 -32.48
CA LEU A 143 -25.54 -13.04 -32.62
C LEU A 143 -25.42 -13.87 -33.91
N HIS A 144 -24.51 -14.83 -33.94
CA HIS A 144 -24.34 -15.77 -35.05
C HIS A 144 -25.36 -16.90 -34.87
N GLY A 145 -26.63 -16.63 -35.23
CA GLY A 145 -27.66 -17.66 -35.11
C GLY A 145 -29.12 -17.23 -35.18
N MET A 146 -29.48 -16.07 -35.75
CA MET A 146 -30.86 -15.86 -36.18
C MET A 146 -30.96 -16.18 -37.67
N GLY A 147 -31.23 -17.46 -37.94
CA GLY A 147 -31.48 -17.98 -39.28
C GLY A 147 -32.51 -17.14 -40.02
N SER A 148 -32.15 -16.74 -41.24
CA SER A 148 -33.02 -16.09 -42.21
C SER A 148 -34.23 -16.97 -42.50
N ARG A 149 -35.35 -16.74 -41.80
CA ARG A 149 -36.66 -17.24 -42.25
C ARG A 149 -37.15 -16.34 -43.37
N THR A 150 -36.74 -16.62 -44.60
CA THR A 150 -37.44 -16.14 -45.78
C THR A 150 -38.85 -16.76 -45.77
N ARG A 151 -39.88 -15.92 -45.70
CA ARG A 151 -41.27 -16.38 -45.89
C ARG A 151 -41.51 -16.58 -47.40
N PRO A 152 -42.11 -17.68 -47.85
CA PRO A 152 -42.46 -17.84 -49.26
C PRO A 152 -43.64 -16.90 -49.59
N ILE A 153 -43.47 -16.12 -50.65
CA ILE A 153 -44.53 -15.30 -51.24
C ILE A 153 -45.40 -16.24 -52.09
N SER A 154 -46.66 -16.40 -51.69
CA SER A 154 -47.67 -17.13 -52.47
C SER A 154 -48.21 -16.19 -53.55
N ALA A 155 -47.93 -16.52 -54.82
CA ALA A 155 -48.53 -15.86 -55.98
C ALA A 155 -49.93 -16.43 -56.24
N LYS A 156 -50.90 -15.53 -56.42
CA LYS A 156 -52.18 -15.79 -57.09
C LYS A 156 -52.15 -15.14 -58.46
#